data_AF-A0A0Q4DS16-F1
#
_entry.id   AF-A0A0Q4DS16-F1
#
_cell.length_a   1.000
_cell.length_b   1.000
_cell.length_c   1.000
_cell.angle_alpha   90.00
_cell.angle_beta   90.00
_cell.angle_gamma   90.00
#
_symmetry.space_group_name_H-M   'P 1'
#
loop_
_entity.id
_entity.type
_entity.pdbx_description
1 polymer ?
#
loop_
_entity_poly.entity_id
_entity_poly.type
_entity_poly.pdbx_seq_one_letter_code
_entity_poly.pdbx_strand_id
1 'polypeptide(L)'
;MPSDVLSNLGLAQATVATLGTVMIIGLGFLHRPSRSALLWSLAFVLAMSSTWVSVTGAILEDETVRRAGLGLMLGAPALIWSGFRARRGARALPWVGAAQAVATALVFVLVTDLSAYGLVFRLAFVGSSVFAGLTVWELRLAADRLERLALPLTVVSAAFVALGVGTLISGLAAPTTLGDLELPRVLNGLGMLIFLVCATVSLLYFTSVSPSGRRAASSWPHFVVTATDRLSRAERAHEESWAVLSVRLDDPAQLRSAAGESGWLSLVAQFEAIVADTFPAEADLGREIRGRVVVVVSRPDSVLREHVRSVLRRVTELDVSAFIDIQLSASVGWVPAATGGYDLTSLIAAADAAAGEATRHGGDRWERVRA
;
A
#
# COMPACT_ATOMS: atom_id res chain seq x y z
N MET A 1 3.29 43.14 -6.49
CA MET A 1 4.33 42.21 -6.98
C MET A 1 4.45 40.96 -6.09
N PRO A 2 4.60 41.03 -4.74
CA PRO A 2 4.67 39.81 -3.91
C PRO A 2 3.31 39.20 -3.48
N SER A 3 2.25 40.01 -3.34
CA SER A 3 0.89 39.55 -2.98
C SER A 3 0.30 38.57 -4.00
N ASP A 4 0.49 38.86 -5.29
CA ASP A 4 -0.08 38.08 -6.40
C ASP A 4 0.57 36.70 -6.49
N VAL A 5 1.88 36.61 -6.19
CA VAL A 5 2.63 35.35 -6.17
C VAL A 5 2.13 34.43 -5.05
N LEU A 6 1.94 34.96 -3.83
CA LEU A 6 1.43 34.18 -2.70
C LEU A 6 -0.03 33.72 -2.93
N SER A 7 -0.86 34.58 -3.50
CA SER A 7 -2.25 34.23 -3.86
C SER A 7 -2.31 33.12 -4.91
N ASN A 8 -1.53 33.26 -5.99
CA ASN A 8 -1.45 32.26 -7.05
C ASN A 8 -0.90 30.92 -6.52
N LEU A 9 0.06 30.95 -5.60
CA LEU A 9 0.64 29.75 -5.02
C LEU A 9 -0.34 29.04 -4.07
N GLY A 10 -1.12 29.79 -3.28
CA GLY A 10 -2.20 29.23 -2.46
C GLY A 10 -3.30 28.57 -3.30
N LEU A 11 -3.71 29.21 -4.40
CA LEU A 11 -4.67 28.64 -5.37
C LEU A 11 -4.12 27.37 -6.05
N ALA A 12 -2.85 27.38 -6.44
CA ALA A 12 -2.19 26.21 -7.02
C ALA A 12 -2.15 25.04 -6.02
N GLN A 13 -1.82 25.30 -4.75
CA GLN A 13 -1.85 24.29 -3.69
C GLN A 13 -3.24 23.71 -3.48
N ALA A 14 -4.27 24.57 -3.38
CA ALA A 14 -5.65 24.13 -3.21
C ALA A 14 -6.12 23.25 -4.38
N THR A 15 -5.76 23.64 -5.62
CA THR A 15 -6.08 22.88 -6.82
C THR A 15 -5.39 21.50 -6.82
N VAL A 16 -4.09 21.47 -6.54
CA VAL A 16 -3.31 20.22 -6.46
C VAL A 16 -3.81 19.31 -5.33
N ALA A 17 -4.12 19.86 -4.16
CA ALA A 17 -4.66 19.10 -3.04
C ALA A 17 -6.05 18.52 -3.37
N THR A 18 -6.90 19.28 -4.07
CA THR A 18 -8.21 18.82 -4.55
C THR A 18 -8.05 17.67 -5.55
N LEU A 19 -7.19 17.84 -6.55
CA LEU A 19 -6.91 16.80 -7.55
C LEU A 19 -6.33 15.54 -6.90
N GLY A 20 -5.34 15.69 -6.01
CA GLY A 20 -4.75 14.58 -5.26
C GLY A 20 -5.79 13.85 -4.40
N THR A 21 -6.72 14.57 -3.79
CA THR A 21 -7.84 13.99 -3.02
C THR A 21 -8.75 13.16 -3.93
N VAL A 22 -9.18 13.70 -5.06
CA VAL A 22 -10.04 12.99 -6.03
C VAL A 22 -9.32 11.74 -6.55
N MET A 23 -8.03 11.84 -6.90
CA MET A 23 -7.24 10.70 -7.38
C MET A 23 -7.09 9.62 -6.31
N ILE A 24 -6.66 9.98 -5.09
CA ILE A 24 -6.43 9.01 -4.01
C ILE A 24 -7.75 8.35 -3.57
N ILE A 25 -8.86 9.07 -3.54
CA ILE A 25 -10.16 8.49 -3.23
C ILE A 25 -10.65 7.62 -4.40
N GLY A 26 -10.67 8.15 -5.62
CA GLY A 26 -11.21 7.47 -6.79
C GLY A 26 -10.39 6.26 -7.24
N LEU A 27 -9.10 6.46 -7.47
CA LEU A 27 -8.20 5.42 -7.99
C LEU A 27 -7.58 4.56 -6.88
N GLY A 28 -7.48 5.08 -5.66
CA GLY A 28 -6.94 4.35 -4.51
C GLY A 28 -8.04 3.68 -3.70
N PHE A 29 -8.77 4.46 -2.91
CA PHE A 29 -9.71 3.95 -1.91
C PHE A 29 -10.93 3.24 -2.49
N LEU A 30 -11.61 3.82 -3.47
CA LEU A 30 -12.82 3.23 -4.08
C LEU A 30 -12.47 1.99 -4.90
N HIS A 31 -11.34 2.01 -5.62
CA HIS A 31 -10.89 0.85 -6.38
C HIS A 31 -10.49 -0.30 -5.45
N ARG A 32 -9.84 -0.01 -4.32
CA ARG A 32 -9.40 -1.01 -3.32
C ARG A 32 -9.49 -0.47 -1.89
N PRO A 33 -10.63 -0.68 -1.20
CA PRO A 33 -10.80 -0.19 0.16
C PRO A 33 -9.86 -0.93 1.11
N SER A 34 -8.97 -0.19 1.76
CA SER A 34 -8.05 -0.69 2.76
C SER A 34 -7.87 0.34 3.88
N ARG A 35 -7.44 -0.12 5.08
CA ARG A 35 -7.19 0.79 6.21
C ARG A 35 -6.12 1.83 5.91
N SER A 36 -5.08 1.45 5.16
CA SER A 36 -4.03 2.39 4.72
C SER A 36 -4.57 3.41 3.71
N ALA A 37 -5.35 2.96 2.71
CA ALA A 37 -5.96 3.86 1.74
C ALA A 37 -6.91 4.87 2.41
N LEU A 38 -7.71 4.44 3.39
CA LEU A 38 -8.59 5.34 4.16
C LEU A 38 -7.80 6.47 4.84
N LEU A 39 -6.67 6.13 5.49
CA LEU A 39 -5.86 7.11 6.22
C LEU A 39 -5.15 8.08 5.29
N TRP A 40 -4.71 7.62 4.13
CA TRP A 40 -4.15 8.48 3.09
C TRP A 40 -5.22 9.37 2.47
N SER A 41 -6.42 8.84 2.19
CA SER A 41 -7.55 9.66 1.76
C SER A 41 -7.89 10.74 2.79
N LEU A 42 -7.92 10.41 4.08
CA LEU A 42 -8.11 11.39 5.15
C LEU A 42 -7.00 12.45 5.19
N ALA A 43 -5.74 12.06 4.95
CA ALA A 43 -4.62 13.02 4.86
C ALA A 43 -4.82 14.01 3.72
N PHE A 44 -5.28 13.54 2.56
CA PHE A 44 -5.57 14.40 1.40
C PHE A 44 -6.81 15.27 1.61
N VAL A 45 -7.87 14.75 2.20
CA VAL A 45 -9.06 15.54 2.58
C VAL A 45 -8.68 16.64 3.58
N LEU A 46 -7.84 16.32 4.56
CA LEU A 46 -7.30 17.30 5.50
C LEU A 46 -6.47 18.38 4.78
N ALA A 47 -5.57 17.98 3.89
CA ALA A 47 -4.77 18.92 3.11
C ALA A 47 -5.64 19.82 2.21
N MET A 48 -6.62 19.25 1.51
CA MET A 48 -7.57 19.98 0.67
C MET A 48 -8.38 20.99 1.49
N SER A 49 -9.02 20.55 2.57
CA SER A 49 -9.81 21.45 3.43
C SER A 49 -8.95 22.55 4.06
N SER A 50 -7.76 22.20 4.55
CA SER A 50 -6.79 23.15 5.11
C SER A 50 -6.35 24.22 4.10
N THR A 51 -6.00 23.82 2.88
CA THR A 51 -5.59 24.77 1.83
C THR A 51 -6.73 25.72 1.44
N TRP A 52 -7.96 25.21 1.29
CA TRP A 52 -9.12 26.06 1.02
C TRP A 52 -9.42 27.02 2.17
N VAL A 53 -9.38 26.56 3.43
CA VAL A 53 -9.53 27.44 4.61
C VAL A 53 -8.46 28.54 4.60
N SER A 54 -7.22 28.20 4.29
CA SER A 54 -6.13 29.19 4.21
C SER A 54 -6.34 30.20 3.07
N VAL A 55 -6.81 29.76 1.90
CA VAL A 55 -7.12 30.64 0.76
C VAL A 55 -8.30 31.55 1.09
N THR A 56 -9.38 31.02 1.67
CA THR A 56 -10.55 31.80 2.09
C THR A 56 -10.16 32.85 3.14
N GLY A 57 -9.34 32.49 4.13
CA GLY A 57 -8.82 33.47 5.10
C GLY A 57 -7.99 34.57 4.45
N ALA A 58 -7.20 34.25 3.42
CA ALA A 58 -6.46 35.26 2.67
C ALA A 58 -7.38 36.20 1.87
N ILE A 59 -8.44 35.68 1.23
CA ILE A 59 -9.41 36.48 0.46
C ILE A 59 -10.25 37.39 1.36
N LEU A 60 -10.65 36.90 2.53
CA LEU A 60 -11.43 37.65 3.51
C LEU A 60 -10.58 38.59 4.37
N GLU A 61 -9.25 38.64 4.14
CA GLU A 61 -8.28 39.35 4.97
C GLU A 61 -8.33 38.94 6.46
N ASP A 62 -8.84 37.73 6.75
CA ASP A 62 -8.91 37.14 8.08
C ASP A 62 -7.68 36.26 8.35
N GLU A 63 -6.73 36.87 9.04
CA GLU A 63 -5.48 36.24 9.46
C GLU A 63 -5.72 35.02 10.36
N THR A 64 -6.75 35.03 11.19
CA THR A 64 -7.05 33.96 12.15
C THR A 64 -7.49 32.70 11.42
N VAL A 65 -8.39 32.87 10.44
CA VAL A 65 -8.85 31.78 9.58
C VAL A 65 -7.68 31.24 8.74
N ARG A 66 -6.84 32.12 8.21
CA ARG A 66 -5.66 31.71 7.44
C ARG A 66 -4.71 30.86 8.28
N ARG A 67 -4.41 31.30 9.50
CA ARG A 67 -3.55 30.60 10.46
C ARG A 67 -4.12 29.25 10.88
N ALA A 68 -5.42 29.17 11.13
CA ALA A 68 -6.09 27.91 11.41
C ALA A 68 -5.91 26.90 10.25
N GLY A 69 -6.11 27.36 9.02
CA GLY A 69 -5.86 26.58 7.81
C GLY A 69 -4.43 26.03 7.76
N LEU A 70 -3.42 26.88 7.91
CA LEU A 70 -2.01 26.47 7.93
C LEU A 70 -1.70 25.46 9.05
N GLY A 71 -2.28 25.65 10.23
CA GLY A 71 -2.12 24.74 11.36
C GLY A 71 -2.69 23.35 11.06
N LEU A 72 -3.90 23.27 10.51
CA LEU A 72 -4.55 22.00 10.15
C LEU A 72 -3.70 21.17 9.16
N MET A 73 -3.02 21.84 8.22
CA MET A 73 -2.18 21.17 7.22
C MET A 73 -1.09 20.29 7.86
N LEU A 74 -0.54 20.74 9.00
CA LEU A 74 0.58 20.08 9.65
C LEU A 74 0.21 18.69 10.19
N GLY A 75 -1.07 18.34 10.31
CA GLY A 75 -1.51 16.98 10.66
C GLY A 75 -1.42 15.95 9.52
N ALA A 76 -1.31 16.39 8.26
CA ALA A 76 -1.32 15.48 7.12
C ALA A 76 -0.13 14.47 7.12
N PRO A 77 1.12 14.86 7.42
CA PRO A 77 2.24 13.90 7.53
C PRO A 77 2.02 12.81 8.58
N ALA A 78 1.36 13.13 9.69
CA ALA A 78 1.03 12.15 10.74
C ALA A 78 -0.02 11.12 10.27
N LEU A 79 -1.00 11.54 9.47
CA LEU A 79 -1.95 10.62 8.83
C LEU A 79 -1.28 9.75 7.76
N ILE A 80 -0.33 10.30 6.99
CA ILE A 80 0.46 9.54 6.02
C ILE A 80 1.26 8.44 6.73
N TRP A 81 1.98 8.78 7.80
CA TRP A 81 2.68 7.82 8.65
C TRP A 81 1.75 6.75 9.23
N SER A 82 0.59 7.16 9.75
CA SER A 82 -0.46 6.26 10.27
C SER A 82 -0.90 5.23 9.22
N GLY A 83 -1.05 5.66 7.96
CA GLY A 83 -1.38 4.78 6.84
C GLY A 83 -0.28 3.76 6.53
N PHE A 84 1.00 4.13 6.60
CA PHE A 84 2.11 3.17 6.45
C PHE A 84 2.16 2.14 7.58
N ARG A 85 1.90 2.56 8.82
CA ARG A 85 1.77 1.61 9.95
C ARG A 85 0.63 0.62 9.73
N ALA A 86 -0.52 1.11 9.28
CA ALA A 86 -1.65 0.26 8.94
C ALA A 86 -1.28 -0.75 7.83
N ARG A 87 -0.53 -0.30 6.81
CA ARG A 87 -0.07 -1.14 5.70
C ARG A 87 0.87 -2.26 6.15
N ARG A 88 1.73 -2.00 7.13
CA ARG A 88 2.63 -3.01 7.75
C ARG A 88 1.89 -3.98 8.69
N GLY A 89 0.61 -3.75 8.99
CA GLY A 89 -0.15 -4.52 9.98
C GLY A 89 0.11 -4.09 11.43
N ALA A 90 0.80 -2.96 11.65
CA ALA A 90 0.96 -2.38 12.99
C ALA A 90 -0.27 -1.54 13.38
N ARG A 91 -0.41 -1.23 14.67
CA ARG A 91 -1.46 -0.28 15.14
C ARG A 91 -1.31 1.06 14.42
N ALA A 92 -2.35 1.51 13.73
CA ALA A 92 -2.30 2.68 12.85
C ALA A 92 -2.23 4.02 13.61
N LEU A 93 -2.87 4.14 14.77
CA LEU A 93 -2.90 5.37 15.58
C LEU A 93 -3.40 6.63 14.81
N PRO A 94 -4.57 6.58 14.14
CA PRO A 94 -5.10 7.70 13.36
C PRO A 94 -5.33 8.98 14.18
N TRP A 95 -5.63 8.81 15.48
CA TRP A 95 -5.87 9.91 16.41
C TRP A 95 -4.69 10.86 16.52
N VAL A 96 -3.45 10.41 16.25
CA VAL A 96 -2.25 11.25 16.32
C VAL A 96 -2.28 12.35 15.26
N GLY A 97 -2.74 12.03 14.05
CA GLY A 97 -2.87 13.01 12.98
C GLY A 97 -3.96 14.05 13.25
N ALA A 98 -5.12 13.60 13.77
CA ALA A 98 -6.20 14.50 14.18
C ALA A 98 -5.79 15.39 15.36
N ALA A 99 -5.16 14.81 16.39
CA ALA A 99 -4.67 15.54 17.55
C ALA A 99 -3.61 16.58 17.15
N GLN A 100 -2.67 16.23 16.27
CA GLN A 100 -1.69 17.16 15.74
C GLN A 100 -2.37 18.32 14.99
N ALA A 101 -3.26 18.03 14.03
CA ALA A 101 -3.95 19.05 13.25
C ALA A 101 -4.72 20.05 14.13
N VAL A 102 -5.47 19.53 15.10
CA VAL A 102 -6.27 20.37 16.01
C VAL A 102 -5.37 21.17 16.94
N ALA A 103 -4.33 20.56 17.51
CA ALA A 103 -3.40 21.24 18.40
C ALA A 103 -2.66 22.38 17.69
N THR A 104 -2.13 22.14 16.48
CA THR A 104 -1.41 23.18 15.71
C THR A 104 -2.35 24.30 15.26
N ALA A 105 -3.58 23.98 14.84
CA ALA A 105 -4.58 24.99 14.48
C ALA A 105 -4.97 25.87 15.68
N LEU A 106 -5.26 25.25 16.84
CA LEU A 106 -5.60 25.98 18.07
C LEU A 106 -4.45 26.89 18.50
N VAL A 107 -3.22 26.36 18.52
CA VAL A 107 -2.05 27.13 18.91
C VAL A 107 -1.81 28.31 17.97
N PHE A 108 -1.99 28.15 16.65
CA PHE A 108 -1.81 29.24 15.69
C PHE A 108 -2.89 30.33 15.79
N VAL A 109 -4.11 29.97 16.25
CA VAL A 109 -5.20 30.92 16.52
C VAL A 109 -4.96 31.66 17.84
N LEU A 110 -4.49 30.97 18.89
CA LEU A 110 -4.33 31.53 20.23
C LEU A 110 -3.09 32.42 20.36
N VAL A 111 -2.03 32.17 19.58
CA VAL A 111 -0.79 32.96 19.62
C VAL A 111 -0.96 34.22 18.78
N THR A 112 -1.29 35.31 19.45
CA THR A 112 -1.49 36.64 18.86
C THR A 112 -0.18 37.43 18.74
N ASP A 113 0.79 37.18 19.62
CA ASP A 113 2.10 37.81 19.58
C ASP A 113 2.92 37.30 18.39
N LEU A 114 3.27 38.22 17.49
CA LEU A 114 4.05 37.99 16.28
C LEU A 114 5.46 37.44 16.56
N SER A 115 6.07 37.80 17.69
CA SER A 115 7.39 37.31 18.08
C SER A 115 7.34 35.84 18.54
N ALA A 116 6.30 35.49 19.32
CA ALA A 116 6.02 34.13 19.75
C ALA A 116 5.53 33.24 18.60
N TYR A 117 4.78 33.80 17.64
CA TYR A 117 4.22 33.07 16.50
C TYR A 117 5.31 32.42 15.65
N GLY A 118 6.43 33.11 15.40
CA GLY A 118 7.55 32.56 14.63
C GLY A 118 8.20 31.33 15.29
N LEU A 119 8.39 31.38 16.61
CA LEU A 119 8.91 30.24 17.39
C LEU A 119 7.93 29.07 17.38
N VAL A 120 6.65 29.36 17.63
CA VAL A 120 5.57 28.37 17.67
C VAL A 120 5.39 27.68 16.32
N PHE A 121 5.45 28.43 15.22
CA PHE A 121 5.42 27.89 13.87
C PHE A 121 6.56 26.89 13.63
N ARG A 122 7.80 27.25 14.03
CA ARG A 122 8.97 26.37 13.90
C ARG A 122 8.80 25.09 14.72
N LEU A 123 8.33 25.19 15.96
CA LEU A 123 8.08 24.02 16.82
C LEU A 123 7.00 23.10 16.24
N ALA A 124 5.90 23.68 15.75
CA ALA A 124 4.83 22.92 15.10
C ALA A 124 5.33 22.23 13.81
N PHE A 125 6.15 22.91 13.02
CA PHE A 125 6.75 22.37 11.80
C PHE A 125 7.73 21.22 12.11
N VAL A 126 8.54 21.35 13.16
CA VAL A 126 9.40 20.27 13.67
C VAL A 126 8.56 19.07 14.14
N GLY A 127 7.47 19.30 14.85
CA GLY A 127 6.54 18.23 15.25
C GLY A 127 6.01 17.46 14.04
N SER A 128 5.60 18.18 12.98
CA SER A 128 5.17 17.56 11.72
C SER A 128 6.30 16.82 11.00
N SER A 129 7.52 17.37 11.02
CA SER A 129 8.68 16.77 10.36
C SER A 129 9.12 15.45 11.01
N VAL A 130 8.92 15.27 12.32
CA VAL A 130 9.11 13.98 12.99
C VAL A 130 8.27 12.88 12.32
N PHE A 131 7.02 13.16 11.96
CA PHE A 131 6.16 12.18 11.27
C PHE A 131 6.60 11.90 9.84
N ALA A 132 7.17 12.89 9.15
CA ALA A 132 7.82 12.66 7.85
C ALA A 132 9.05 11.74 8.01
N GLY A 133 9.86 11.94 9.05
CA GLY A 133 10.99 11.06 9.39
C GLY A 133 10.55 9.64 9.75
N LEU A 134 9.47 9.51 10.53
CA LEU A 134 8.86 8.22 10.84
C LEU A 134 8.29 7.55 9.58
N THR A 135 7.79 8.31 8.62
CA THR A 135 7.36 7.78 7.32
C THR A 135 8.54 7.20 6.55
N VAL A 136 9.69 7.89 6.51
CA VAL A 136 10.93 7.36 5.93
C VAL A 136 11.39 6.08 6.65
N TRP A 137 11.29 6.05 7.98
CA TRP A 137 11.62 4.87 8.76
C TRP A 137 10.72 3.67 8.44
N GLU A 138 9.40 3.88 8.38
CA GLU A 138 8.44 2.84 7.99
C GLU A 138 8.66 2.34 6.56
N LEU A 139 9.01 3.23 5.61
CA LEU A 139 9.38 2.86 4.24
C LEU A 139 10.66 2.01 4.18
N ARG A 140 11.65 2.27 5.04
CA ARG A 140 12.87 1.45 5.13
C ARG A 140 12.61 0.06 5.72
N LEU A 141 11.63 -0.05 6.61
CA LEU A 141 11.21 -1.31 7.21
C LEU A 141 10.28 -2.12 6.30
N ALA A 142 9.69 -1.51 5.28
CA ALA A 142 8.83 -2.19 4.31
C ALA A 142 9.65 -3.11 3.39
N ALA A 143 9.05 -4.24 2.98
CA ALA A 143 9.66 -5.16 2.04
C ALA A 143 9.93 -4.48 0.67
N ASP A 144 9.13 -3.48 0.32
CA ASP A 144 9.16 -2.71 -0.93
C ASP A 144 10.29 -1.65 -0.99
N ARG A 145 11.31 -1.75 -0.12
CA ARG A 145 12.36 -0.71 0.05
C ARG A 145 13.14 -0.33 -1.21
N LEU A 146 13.13 -1.19 -2.24
CA LEU A 146 13.83 -1.02 -3.52
C LEU A 146 12.91 -0.60 -4.67
N GLU A 147 11.61 -0.43 -4.42
CA GLU A 147 10.68 -0.06 -5.48
C GLU A 147 10.88 1.41 -5.87
N ARG A 148 11.14 1.65 -7.17
CA ARG A 148 11.49 2.97 -7.72
C ARG A 148 10.44 4.05 -7.42
N LEU A 149 9.19 3.66 -7.22
CA LEU A 149 8.07 4.56 -6.95
C LEU A 149 7.93 4.95 -5.47
N ALA A 150 8.73 4.36 -4.57
CA ALA A 150 8.89 4.79 -3.18
C ALA A 150 9.91 5.95 -3.04
N LEU A 151 10.79 6.14 -4.04
CA LEU A 151 11.85 7.15 -4.01
C LEU A 151 11.32 8.59 -3.91
N PRO A 152 10.31 9.03 -4.68
CA PRO A 152 9.83 10.41 -4.60
C PRO A 152 9.35 10.77 -3.20
N LEU A 153 8.55 9.91 -2.58
CA LEU A 153 8.07 10.12 -1.22
C LEU A 153 9.18 10.07 -0.17
N THR A 154 10.16 9.18 -0.34
CA THR A 154 11.30 9.11 0.57
C THR A 154 12.16 10.37 0.50
N VAL A 155 12.46 10.84 -0.71
CA VAL A 155 13.24 12.06 -0.95
C VAL A 155 12.52 13.28 -0.39
N VAL A 156 11.23 13.45 -0.70
CA VAL A 156 10.49 14.63 -0.22
C VAL A 156 10.26 14.61 1.28
N SER A 157 10.05 13.44 1.89
CA SER A 157 9.93 13.30 3.35
C SER A 157 11.26 13.58 4.05
N ALA A 158 12.38 13.12 3.49
CA ALA A 158 13.72 13.44 3.99
C ALA A 158 14.04 14.94 3.85
N ALA A 159 13.68 15.54 2.73
CA ALA A 159 13.81 16.99 2.53
C ALA A 159 12.96 17.78 3.53
N PHE A 160 11.73 17.33 3.81
CA PHE A 160 10.85 17.94 4.81
C PHE A 160 11.45 17.87 6.23
N VAL A 161 12.08 16.75 6.59
CA VAL A 161 12.87 16.62 7.83
C VAL A 161 14.04 17.59 7.86
N ALA A 162 14.83 17.66 6.77
CA ALA A 162 15.97 18.57 6.68
C ALA A 162 15.55 20.04 6.81
N LEU A 163 14.43 20.44 6.20
CA LEU A 163 13.84 21.76 6.38
C LEU A 163 13.39 22.00 7.83
N GLY A 164 12.81 21.00 8.49
CA GLY A 164 12.43 21.11 9.91
C GLY A 164 13.63 21.35 10.82
N VAL A 165 14.71 20.60 10.60
CA VAL A 165 15.97 20.79 11.34
C VAL A 165 16.60 22.14 11.01
N GLY A 166 16.65 22.52 9.74
CA GLY A 166 17.22 23.79 9.28
C GLY A 166 16.48 25.01 9.85
N THR A 167 15.14 24.97 9.87
CA THR A 167 14.32 26.04 10.45
C THR A 167 14.48 26.16 11.96
N LEU A 168 14.70 25.04 12.67
CA LEU A 168 15.00 25.04 14.10
C LEU A 168 16.39 25.64 14.38
N ILE A 169 17.43 25.20 13.67
CA ILE A 169 18.80 25.71 13.81
C ILE A 169 18.86 27.20 13.49
N SER A 170 18.26 27.61 12.36
CA SER A 170 18.17 29.02 11.96
C SER A 170 17.48 29.86 13.04
N GLY A 171 16.41 29.32 13.65
CA GLY A 171 15.69 30.02 14.70
C GLY A 171 16.44 30.17 16.02
N LEU A 172 17.36 29.26 16.33
CA LEU A 172 18.23 29.35 17.50
C LEU A 172 19.44 30.27 17.25
N ALA A 173 19.94 30.30 16.01
CA ALA A 173 21.12 31.09 15.63
C ALA A 173 20.81 32.59 15.41
N ALA A 174 19.62 32.91 14.88
CA ALA A 174 19.21 34.28 14.63
C ALA A 174 17.69 34.45 14.87
N PRO A 175 17.26 35.09 15.98
CA PRO A 175 15.86 35.48 16.16
C PRO A 175 15.52 36.57 15.14
N THR A 176 14.99 36.15 13.98
CA THR A 176 14.67 36.99 12.83
C THR A 176 13.62 38.07 13.15
N THR A 177 13.89 39.31 12.73
CA THR A 177 12.93 40.42 12.66
C THR A 177 11.91 40.23 11.53
N LEU A 178 10.70 40.75 11.73
CA LEU A 178 9.46 40.49 10.99
C LEU A 178 9.49 40.64 9.45
N GLY A 179 10.46 41.36 8.88
CA GLY A 179 10.58 41.58 7.43
C GLY A 179 11.08 40.38 6.62
N ASP A 180 11.73 39.39 7.26
CA ASP A 180 12.42 38.28 6.57
C ASP A 180 11.56 37.01 6.39
N LEU A 181 10.24 37.07 6.67
CA LEU A 181 9.34 35.90 6.64
C LEU A 181 8.71 35.62 5.26
N GLU A 182 8.86 36.51 4.29
CA GLU A 182 8.31 36.36 2.93
C GLU A 182 8.97 35.22 2.17
N LEU A 183 10.31 35.19 2.13
CA LEU A 183 11.07 34.14 1.44
C LEU A 183 10.82 32.74 2.07
N PRO A 184 10.83 32.57 3.41
CA PRO A 184 10.40 31.33 4.05
C PRO A 184 8.97 30.90 3.71
N ARG A 185 8.01 31.83 3.58
CA ARG A 185 6.62 31.49 3.20
C ARG A 185 6.52 30.96 1.79
N VAL A 186 7.19 31.60 0.82
CA VAL A 186 7.22 31.15 -0.57
C VAL A 186 7.88 29.76 -0.67
N LEU A 187 9.02 29.57 0.01
CA LEU A 187 9.72 28.28 0.03
C LEU A 187 8.90 27.18 0.70
N ASN A 188 8.24 27.46 1.83
CA ASN A 188 7.35 26.51 2.49
C ASN A 188 6.16 26.15 1.60
N GLY A 189 5.58 27.14 0.91
CA GLY A 189 4.46 26.92 0.01
C GLY A 189 4.84 26.02 -1.17
N LEU A 190 5.97 26.33 -1.80
CA LEU A 190 6.50 25.53 -2.91
C LEU A 190 6.88 24.12 -2.46
N GLY A 191 7.51 23.99 -1.29
CA GLY A 191 7.81 22.71 -0.66
C GLY A 191 6.56 21.87 -0.39
N MET A 192 5.47 22.48 0.07
CA MET A 192 4.19 21.80 0.28
C MET A 192 3.59 21.26 -1.02
N LEU A 193 3.70 22.03 -2.12
CA LEU A 193 3.20 21.64 -3.43
C LEU A 193 3.98 20.44 -3.96
N ILE A 194 5.32 20.48 -3.89
CA ILE A 194 6.18 19.34 -4.24
C ILE A 194 5.82 18.12 -3.39
N PHE A 195 5.64 18.31 -2.07
CA PHE A 195 5.24 17.25 -1.15
C PHE A 195 3.91 16.60 -1.56
N LEU A 196 2.88 17.40 -1.86
CA LEU A 196 1.56 16.90 -2.29
C LEU A 196 1.65 16.10 -3.59
N VAL A 197 2.40 16.57 -4.59
CA VAL A 197 2.56 15.86 -5.87
C VAL A 197 3.30 14.54 -5.67
N CYS A 198 4.45 14.56 -4.98
CA CYS A 198 5.22 13.35 -4.70
C CYS A 198 4.42 12.34 -3.85
N ALA A 199 3.71 12.82 -2.83
CA ALA A 199 2.84 11.99 -2.01
C ALA A 199 1.71 11.37 -2.84
N THR A 200 1.08 12.13 -3.75
CA THR A 200 0.00 11.62 -4.60
C THR A 200 0.50 10.45 -5.45
N VAL A 201 1.60 10.63 -6.18
CA VAL A 201 2.16 9.59 -7.07
C VAL A 201 2.54 8.34 -6.30
N SER A 202 3.32 8.49 -5.21
CA SER A 202 3.78 7.34 -4.44
C SER A 202 2.66 6.64 -3.66
N LEU A 203 1.70 7.38 -3.10
CA LEU A 203 0.60 6.78 -2.35
C LEU A 203 -0.41 6.09 -3.28
N LEU A 204 -0.69 6.65 -4.46
CA LEU A 204 -1.48 5.95 -5.49
C LEU A 204 -0.85 4.62 -5.88
N TYR A 205 0.47 4.62 -6.10
CA TYR A 205 1.20 3.38 -6.34
C TYR A 205 1.05 2.38 -5.19
N PHE A 206 1.18 2.82 -3.94
CA PHE A 206 1.00 1.93 -2.79
C PHE A 206 -0.44 1.50 -2.53
N THR A 207 -1.44 2.22 -3.06
CA THR A 207 -2.83 1.75 -3.08
C THR A 207 -3.09 0.71 -4.17
N SER A 208 -2.34 0.75 -5.28
CA SER A 208 -2.47 -0.22 -6.37
C SER A 208 -1.67 -1.51 -6.10
N VAL A 209 -0.55 -1.42 -5.38
CA VAL A 209 0.32 -2.55 -5.01
C VAL A 209 -0.03 -3.09 -3.62
N SER A 210 -0.52 -4.33 -3.59
CA SER A 210 -0.91 -5.02 -2.36
C SER A 210 0.27 -5.16 -1.38
N PRO A 211 0.06 -5.08 -0.05
CA PRO A 211 1.09 -5.35 0.96
C PRO A 211 1.60 -6.81 0.97
N SER A 212 1.08 -7.65 0.06
CA SER A 212 1.34 -9.09 -0.03
C SER A 212 2.73 -9.48 -0.52
N GLY A 213 3.68 -8.54 -0.66
CA GLY A 213 5.06 -8.82 -1.04
C GLY A 213 5.83 -9.74 -0.08
N ARG A 214 5.19 -10.24 0.99
CA ARG A 214 5.77 -11.20 1.92
C ARG A 214 5.27 -12.64 1.81
N ARG A 215 4.25 -12.98 1.01
CA ARG A 215 3.72 -14.37 1.05
C ARG A 215 3.29 -15.04 -0.26
N ALA A 216 3.28 -14.37 -1.39
CA ALA A 216 3.28 -15.04 -2.69
C ALA A 216 4.23 -14.25 -3.59
N ALA A 217 5.11 -14.92 -4.33
CA ALA A 217 6.08 -14.23 -5.15
C ALA A 217 5.38 -13.18 -6.04
N SER A 218 6.02 -12.01 -6.12
CA SER A 218 6.14 -11.12 -7.28
C SER A 218 5.02 -11.15 -8.32
N SER A 219 4.52 -9.98 -8.73
CA SER A 219 3.60 -9.80 -9.87
C SER A 219 3.70 -10.90 -10.94
N TRP A 220 2.56 -11.41 -11.43
CA TRP A 220 2.48 -12.51 -12.41
C TRP A 220 3.59 -12.52 -13.48
N PRO A 221 3.98 -11.38 -14.10
CA PRO A 221 5.12 -11.35 -15.03
C PRO A 221 6.45 -11.82 -14.44
N HIS A 222 6.78 -11.46 -13.20
CA HIS A 222 8.03 -11.88 -12.55
C HIS A 222 7.98 -13.36 -12.17
N PHE A 223 6.83 -13.87 -11.74
CA PHE A 223 6.64 -15.31 -11.55
C PHE A 223 6.90 -16.06 -12.86
N VAL A 224 6.29 -15.62 -13.97
CA VAL A 224 6.47 -16.23 -15.29
C VAL A 224 7.93 -16.25 -15.69
N VAL A 225 8.66 -15.13 -15.58
CA VAL A 225 10.09 -15.08 -15.92
C VAL A 225 10.91 -16.05 -15.06
N THR A 226 10.68 -16.06 -13.75
CA THR A 226 11.45 -16.90 -12.80
C THR A 226 11.18 -18.38 -13.01
N ALA A 227 9.91 -18.76 -13.14
CA ALA A 227 9.47 -20.12 -13.32
C ALA A 227 9.93 -20.68 -14.68
N THR A 228 9.81 -19.91 -15.76
CA THR A 228 10.30 -20.31 -17.09
C THR A 228 11.80 -20.55 -17.05
N ASP A 229 12.59 -19.64 -16.48
CA ASP A 229 14.05 -19.79 -16.38
C ASP A 229 14.46 -21.03 -15.53
N ARG A 230 13.73 -21.33 -14.45
CA ARG A 230 13.96 -22.54 -13.65
C ARG A 230 13.60 -23.82 -14.41
N LEU A 231 12.46 -23.86 -15.10
CA LEU A 231 12.07 -25.01 -15.92
C LEU A 231 13.04 -25.24 -17.08
N SER A 232 13.49 -24.19 -17.76
CA SER A 232 14.51 -24.30 -18.81
C SER A 232 15.88 -24.76 -18.28
N ARG A 233 16.22 -24.50 -17.01
CA ARG A 233 17.40 -25.09 -16.37
C ARG A 233 17.19 -26.57 -16.04
N ALA A 234 16.02 -26.91 -15.51
CA ALA A 234 15.64 -28.29 -15.19
C ALA A 234 15.67 -29.19 -16.44
N GLU A 235 15.19 -28.68 -17.57
CA GLU A 235 15.23 -29.36 -18.87
C GLU A 235 16.68 -29.69 -19.28
N ARG A 236 17.57 -28.69 -19.20
CA ARG A 236 19.00 -28.85 -19.52
C ARG A 236 19.72 -29.82 -18.59
N ALA A 237 19.26 -29.91 -17.33
CA ALA A 237 19.81 -30.83 -16.33
C ALA A 237 19.11 -32.21 -16.34
N HIS A 238 18.10 -32.42 -17.19
CA HIS A 238 17.25 -33.62 -17.20
C HIS A 238 16.64 -33.95 -15.83
N GLU A 239 16.21 -32.93 -15.09
CA GLU A 239 15.60 -33.09 -13.77
C GLU A 239 14.09 -33.40 -13.86
N GLU A 240 13.71 -34.64 -13.57
CA GLU A 240 12.31 -35.11 -13.65
C GLU A 240 11.44 -34.72 -12.44
N SER A 241 12.04 -34.16 -11.38
CA SER A 241 11.36 -33.86 -10.11
C SER A 241 10.59 -32.53 -10.08
N TRP A 242 10.56 -31.81 -11.20
CA TRP A 242 9.82 -30.55 -11.31
C TRP A 242 8.35 -30.79 -11.63
N ALA A 243 7.48 -30.05 -10.97
CA ALA A 243 6.05 -30.08 -11.21
C ALA A 243 5.43 -28.68 -11.14
N VAL A 244 4.36 -28.52 -11.91
CA VAL A 244 3.48 -27.35 -11.87
C VAL A 244 2.15 -27.79 -11.30
N LEU A 245 1.67 -27.04 -10.29
CA LEU A 245 0.37 -27.24 -9.68
C LEU A 245 -0.50 -26.01 -9.88
N SER A 246 -1.78 -26.23 -10.17
CA SER A 246 -2.81 -25.19 -10.15
C SER A 246 -3.76 -25.49 -9.01
N VAL A 247 -3.71 -24.67 -7.96
CA VAL A 247 -4.58 -24.78 -6.78
C VAL A 247 -5.67 -23.72 -6.91
N ARG A 248 -6.94 -24.13 -6.90
CA ARG A 248 -8.07 -23.22 -7.04
C ARG A 248 -9.13 -23.47 -5.96
N LEU A 249 -9.80 -22.40 -5.53
CA LEU A 249 -11.05 -22.53 -4.78
C LEU A 249 -12.17 -23.01 -5.71
N ASP A 250 -12.99 -23.92 -5.20
CA ASP A 250 -14.19 -24.38 -5.90
C ASP A 250 -15.30 -23.31 -5.79
N ASP A 251 -16.17 -23.27 -6.80
CA ASP A 251 -17.35 -22.39 -6.88
C ASP A 251 -17.16 -20.92 -6.42
N PRO A 252 -16.16 -20.20 -6.96
CA PRO A 252 -15.82 -18.84 -6.51
C PRO A 252 -16.96 -17.82 -6.72
N ALA A 253 -17.88 -18.08 -7.66
CA ALA A 253 -19.05 -17.22 -7.87
C ALA A 253 -20.07 -17.36 -6.74
N GLN A 254 -20.31 -18.57 -6.25
CA GLN A 254 -21.24 -18.84 -5.14
C GLN A 254 -20.66 -18.34 -3.81
N LEU A 255 -19.36 -18.55 -3.59
CA LEU A 255 -18.67 -18.01 -2.42
C LEU A 255 -18.76 -16.48 -2.39
N ARG A 256 -18.59 -15.82 -3.54
CA ARG A 256 -18.71 -14.36 -3.62
C ARG A 256 -20.13 -13.86 -3.39
N SER A 257 -21.15 -14.57 -3.89
CA SER A 257 -22.56 -14.18 -3.64
C SER A 257 -22.97 -14.40 -2.18
N ALA A 258 -22.43 -15.44 -1.52
CA ALA A 258 -22.73 -15.74 -0.12
C ALA A 258 -21.99 -14.83 0.88
N ALA A 259 -20.69 -14.58 0.70
CA ALA A 259 -19.86 -13.80 1.63
C ALA A 259 -19.93 -12.28 1.41
N GLY A 260 -20.39 -11.84 0.23
CA GLY A 260 -20.13 -10.49 -0.27
C GLY A 260 -18.65 -10.26 -0.64
N GLU A 261 -18.36 -9.10 -1.24
CA GLU A 261 -17.02 -8.81 -1.79
C GLU A 261 -15.93 -8.71 -0.71
N SER A 262 -16.25 -8.15 0.47
CA SER A 262 -15.29 -8.03 1.58
C SER A 262 -14.96 -9.38 2.24
N GLY A 263 -15.96 -10.25 2.39
CA GLY A 263 -15.80 -11.62 2.85
C GLY A 263 -14.98 -12.44 1.85
N TRP A 264 -15.31 -12.34 0.55
CA TRP A 264 -14.57 -12.98 -0.54
C TRP A 264 -13.09 -12.59 -0.55
N LEU A 265 -12.77 -11.31 -0.39
CA LEU A 265 -11.38 -10.84 -0.34
C LEU A 265 -10.62 -11.41 0.87
N SER A 266 -11.27 -11.49 2.02
CA SER A 266 -10.68 -12.05 3.24
C SER A 266 -10.45 -13.55 3.13
N LEU A 267 -11.40 -14.26 2.51
CA LEU A 267 -11.31 -15.69 2.21
C LEU A 267 -10.17 -16.01 1.25
N VAL A 268 -10.10 -15.30 0.13
CA VAL A 268 -9.02 -15.46 -0.85
C VAL A 268 -7.65 -15.20 -0.21
N ALA A 269 -7.52 -14.18 0.64
CA ALA A 269 -6.27 -13.90 1.33
C ALA A 269 -5.85 -15.02 2.30
N GLN A 270 -6.80 -15.64 3.01
CA GLN A 270 -6.54 -16.77 3.90
C GLN A 270 -6.18 -18.04 3.12
N PHE A 271 -6.90 -18.33 2.04
CA PHE A 271 -6.59 -19.42 1.12
C PHE A 271 -5.17 -19.28 0.55
N GLU A 272 -4.83 -18.09 0.03
CA GLU A 272 -3.49 -17.81 -0.51
C GLU A 272 -2.41 -18.00 0.56
N ALA A 273 -2.68 -17.60 1.81
CA ALA A 273 -1.76 -17.81 2.92
C ALA A 273 -1.58 -19.30 3.26
N ILE A 274 -2.63 -20.12 3.22
CA ILE A 274 -2.51 -21.57 3.43
C ILE A 274 -1.61 -22.21 2.37
N VAL A 275 -1.82 -21.85 1.10
CA VAL A 275 -1.02 -22.39 0.00
C VAL A 275 0.44 -22.01 0.21
N ALA A 276 0.72 -20.73 0.47
CA ALA A 276 2.07 -20.23 0.73
C ALA A 276 2.75 -20.90 1.94
N ASP A 277 2.02 -21.11 3.03
CA ASP A 277 2.55 -21.71 4.26
C ASP A 277 2.73 -23.24 4.16
N THR A 278 2.12 -23.89 3.16
CA THR A 278 2.19 -25.36 3.01
C THR A 278 3.29 -25.80 2.05
N PHE A 279 3.62 -24.98 1.05
CA PHE A 279 4.71 -25.26 0.12
C PHE A 279 6.07 -24.75 0.66
N PRO A 280 7.18 -25.39 0.29
CA PRO A 280 8.50 -24.99 0.78
C PRO A 280 8.90 -23.61 0.25
N ALA A 281 9.81 -22.93 0.96
CA ALA A 281 10.29 -21.59 0.61
C ALA A 281 11.00 -21.51 -0.76
N GLU A 282 11.44 -22.65 -1.28
CA GLU A 282 12.06 -22.78 -2.61
C GLU A 282 11.03 -22.78 -3.75
N ALA A 283 9.74 -23.03 -3.45
CA ALA A 283 8.68 -23.07 -4.45
C ALA A 283 8.33 -21.67 -4.95
N ASP A 284 8.14 -21.54 -6.25
CA ASP A 284 7.69 -20.30 -6.87
C ASP A 284 6.16 -20.29 -6.92
N LEU A 285 5.57 -19.21 -6.40
CA LEU A 285 4.11 -19.05 -6.29
C LEU A 285 3.65 -17.90 -7.18
N GLY A 286 2.78 -18.19 -8.13
CA GLY A 286 2.22 -17.22 -9.07
C GLY A 286 0.72 -17.03 -8.86
N ARG A 287 0.25 -15.79 -9.04
CA ARG A 287 -1.18 -15.47 -9.01
C ARG A 287 -1.58 -14.63 -10.22
N GLU A 288 -2.34 -15.23 -11.12
CA GLU A 288 -2.95 -14.53 -12.25
C GLU A 288 -4.31 -13.95 -11.89
N ILE A 289 -5.15 -14.74 -11.20
CA ILE A 289 -6.54 -14.41 -10.86
C ILE A 289 -6.76 -14.71 -9.36
N ARG A 290 -7.69 -14.00 -8.70
CA ARG A 290 -8.05 -14.24 -7.29
C ARG A 290 -8.67 -15.64 -7.11
N GLY A 291 -8.27 -16.34 -6.04
CA GLY A 291 -8.76 -17.69 -5.74
C GLY A 291 -8.10 -18.80 -6.58
N ARG A 292 -7.02 -18.48 -7.30
CA ARG A 292 -6.17 -19.42 -8.03
C ARG A 292 -4.71 -19.11 -7.77
N VAL A 293 -3.94 -20.12 -7.38
CA VAL A 293 -2.50 -20.03 -7.14
C VAL A 293 -1.81 -21.11 -7.97
N VAL A 294 -0.84 -20.68 -8.77
CA VAL A 294 0.04 -21.58 -9.52
C VAL A 294 1.31 -21.79 -8.70
N VAL A 295 1.74 -23.03 -8.55
CA VAL A 295 2.93 -23.42 -7.79
C VAL A 295 3.90 -24.16 -8.69
N VAL A 296 5.15 -23.72 -8.75
CA VAL A 296 6.24 -24.42 -9.42
C VAL A 296 7.23 -24.88 -8.38
N VAL A 297 7.49 -26.18 -8.33
CA VAL A 297 8.26 -26.78 -7.24
C VAL A 297 9.04 -28.00 -7.73
N SER A 298 10.25 -28.16 -7.19
CA SER A 298 11.11 -29.33 -7.42
C SER A 298 11.06 -30.26 -6.22
N ARG A 299 10.22 -31.29 -6.28
CA ARG A 299 10.08 -32.31 -5.21
C ARG A 299 9.61 -33.65 -5.80
N PRO A 300 9.99 -34.77 -5.19
CA PRO A 300 9.46 -36.07 -5.57
C PRO A 300 7.93 -36.15 -5.43
N ASP A 301 7.31 -36.96 -6.29
CA ASP A 301 5.86 -37.18 -6.33
C ASP A 301 5.23 -37.52 -4.97
N SER A 302 5.92 -38.32 -4.15
CA SER A 302 5.45 -38.70 -2.82
C SER A 302 5.33 -37.50 -1.88
N VAL A 303 6.28 -36.56 -1.96
CA VAL A 303 6.32 -35.35 -1.15
C VAL A 303 5.27 -34.35 -1.63
N LEU A 304 5.13 -34.19 -2.95
CA LEU A 304 4.10 -33.32 -3.54
C LEU A 304 2.69 -33.75 -3.15
N ARG A 305 2.41 -35.06 -3.14
CA ARG A 305 1.11 -35.59 -2.70
C ARG A 305 0.78 -35.18 -1.26
N GLU A 306 1.76 -35.21 -0.36
CA GLU A 306 1.56 -34.82 1.03
C GLU A 306 1.31 -33.32 1.16
N HIS A 307 2.03 -32.48 0.41
CA HIS A 307 1.76 -31.04 0.37
C HIS A 307 0.34 -30.74 -0.15
N VAL A 308 -0.08 -31.39 -1.24
CA VAL A 308 -1.44 -31.23 -1.79
C VAL A 308 -2.50 -31.65 -0.78
N ARG A 309 -2.33 -32.82 -0.15
CA ARG A 309 -3.24 -33.30 0.90
C ARG A 309 -3.31 -32.33 2.08
N SER A 310 -2.17 -31.79 2.49
CA SER A 310 -2.10 -30.79 3.56
C SER A 310 -2.81 -29.49 3.18
N VAL A 311 -2.66 -29.01 1.94
CA VAL A 311 -3.37 -27.82 1.45
C VAL A 311 -4.88 -28.06 1.51
N LEU A 312 -5.35 -29.14 0.89
CA LEU A 312 -6.79 -29.46 0.83
C LEU A 312 -7.38 -29.57 2.24
N ARG A 313 -6.74 -30.35 3.13
CA ARG A 313 -7.16 -30.48 4.51
C ARG A 313 -7.24 -29.13 5.24
N ARG A 314 -6.22 -28.28 5.12
CA ARG A 314 -6.19 -26.97 5.79
C ARG A 314 -7.22 -25.98 5.23
N VAL A 315 -7.56 -26.09 3.94
CA VAL A 315 -8.63 -25.30 3.33
C VAL A 315 -9.99 -25.74 3.86
N THR A 316 -10.22 -27.05 3.96
CA THR A 316 -11.46 -27.62 4.48
C THR A 316 -11.65 -27.37 5.98
N GLU A 317 -10.56 -27.35 6.75
CA GLU A 317 -10.54 -27.03 8.19
C GLU A 317 -10.64 -25.51 8.47
N LEU A 318 -10.66 -24.65 7.43
CA LEU A 318 -10.75 -23.21 7.65
C LEU A 318 -12.10 -22.86 8.27
N ASP A 319 -12.08 -22.35 9.49
CA ASP A 319 -13.28 -21.86 10.16
C ASP A 319 -13.74 -20.55 9.49
N VAL A 320 -14.72 -20.68 8.60
CA VAL A 320 -15.39 -19.56 7.92
C VAL A 320 -16.69 -19.17 8.61
N SER A 321 -17.05 -19.76 9.75
CA SER A 321 -18.36 -19.54 10.39
C SER A 321 -18.61 -18.07 10.74
N ALA A 322 -17.55 -17.26 10.86
CA ALA A 322 -17.64 -15.81 11.01
C ALA A 322 -18.13 -15.05 9.76
N PHE A 323 -18.11 -15.67 8.57
CA PHE A 323 -18.44 -15.04 7.28
C PHE A 323 -19.50 -15.80 6.49
N ILE A 324 -19.48 -17.14 6.50
CA ILE A 324 -20.41 -18.00 5.75
C ILE A 324 -20.54 -19.36 6.46
N ASP A 325 -21.75 -19.89 6.57
CA ASP A 325 -22.02 -21.26 7.05
C ASP A 325 -21.89 -22.29 5.90
N ILE A 326 -20.78 -22.25 5.16
CA ILE A 326 -20.48 -23.16 4.05
C ILE A 326 -19.04 -23.68 4.20
N GLN A 327 -18.88 -24.97 4.02
CA GLN A 327 -17.57 -25.64 4.00
C GLN A 327 -16.82 -25.27 2.71
N LEU A 328 -15.59 -24.76 2.84
CA LEU A 328 -14.74 -24.46 1.70
C LEU A 328 -14.15 -25.75 1.12
N SER A 329 -14.05 -25.80 -0.20
CA SER A 329 -13.30 -26.82 -0.91
C SER A 329 -12.36 -26.19 -1.94
N ALA A 330 -11.29 -26.92 -2.25
CA ALA A 330 -10.34 -26.54 -3.28
C ALA A 330 -10.05 -27.74 -4.19
N SER A 331 -9.70 -27.45 -5.42
CA SER A 331 -9.27 -28.45 -6.39
C SER A 331 -7.85 -28.17 -6.85
N VAL A 332 -7.07 -29.23 -7.05
CA VAL A 332 -5.66 -29.13 -7.45
C VAL A 332 -5.40 -29.91 -8.72
N GLY A 333 -4.93 -29.24 -9.76
CA GLY A 333 -4.35 -29.91 -10.92
C GLY A 333 -2.84 -30.00 -10.78
N TRP A 334 -2.28 -31.16 -11.10
CA TRP A 334 -0.85 -31.42 -11.00
C TRP A 334 -0.32 -31.98 -12.32
N VAL A 335 0.70 -31.33 -12.87
CA VAL A 335 1.40 -31.76 -14.07
C VAL A 335 2.91 -31.84 -13.82
N PRO A 336 3.54 -33.02 -13.98
CA PRO A 336 5.00 -33.14 -14.01
C PRO A 336 5.58 -32.35 -15.20
N ALA A 337 6.70 -31.66 -14.99
CA ALA A 337 7.33 -30.82 -16.02
C ALA A 337 7.71 -31.61 -17.28
N ALA A 338 8.16 -32.86 -17.09
CA ALA A 338 8.51 -33.78 -18.17
C ALA A 338 7.33 -34.08 -19.12
N THR A 339 6.09 -34.08 -18.62
CA THR A 339 4.88 -34.36 -19.42
C THR A 339 4.52 -33.20 -20.35
N GLY A 340 4.83 -31.97 -19.96
CA GLY A 340 4.54 -30.75 -20.75
C GLY A 340 5.75 -30.16 -21.47
N GLY A 341 6.85 -30.91 -21.60
CA GLY A 341 8.06 -30.43 -22.29
C GLY A 341 8.68 -29.19 -21.65
N TYR A 342 8.57 -29.02 -20.33
CA TYR A 342 9.09 -27.87 -19.56
C TYR A 342 8.59 -26.48 -19.99
N ASP A 343 7.62 -26.39 -20.90
CA ASP A 343 6.98 -25.12 -21.26
C ASP A 343 5.96 -24.71 -20.19
N LEU A 344 6.26 -23.62 -19.48
CA LEU A 344 5.42 -23.12 -18.40
C LEU A 344 3.98 -22.85 -18.84
N THR A 345 3.77 -22.30 -20.04
CA THR A 345 2.42 -21.93 -20.51
C THR A 345 1.56 -23.17 -20.73
N SER A 346 2.11 -24.18 -21.40
CA SER A 346 1.46 -25.47 -21.63
C SER A 346 1.21 -26.23 -20.33
N LEU A 347 2.17 -26.22 -19.40
CA LEU A 347 2.05 -26.86 -18.09
C LEU A 347 0.96 -26.22 -17.23
N ILE A 348 0.85 -24.89 -17.22
CA ILE A 348 -0.22 -24.16 -16.51
C ILE A 348 -1.58 -24.51 -17.12
N ALA A 349 -1.72 -24.51 -18.44
CA ALA A 349 -2.98 -24.83 -19.11
C ALA A 349 -3.43 -26.28 -18.81
N ALA A 350 -2.50 -27.23 -18.82
CA ALA A 350 -2.78 -28.62 -18.47
C ALA A 350 -3.13 -28.78 -16.98
N ALA A 351 -2.44 -28.05 -16.09
CA ALA A 351 -2.75 -28.05 -14.66
C ALA A 351 -4.14 -27.45 -14.39
N ASP A 352 -4.52 -26.39 -15.10
CA ASP A 352 -5.86 -25.80 -14.97
C ASP A 352 -6.96 -26.74 -15.48
N ALA A 353 -6.70 -27.45 -16.57
CA ALA A 353 -7.63 -28.45 -17.10
C ALA A 353 -7.87 -29.58 -16.08
N ALA A 354 -6.79 -30.10 -15.49
CA ALA A 354 -6.85 -31.11 -14.44
C ALA A 354 -7.56 -30.59 -13.17
N ALA A 355 -7.26 -29.36 -12.74
CA ALA A 355 -7.96 -28.74 -11.61
C ALA A 355 -9.47 -28.56 -11.90
N GLY A 356 -9.83 -28.26 -13.14
CA GLY A 356 -11.23 -28.13 -13.56
C GLY A 356 -11.98 -29.47 -13.58
N GLU A 357 -11.31 -30.55 -13.97
CA GLU A 357 -11.87 -31.91 -13.90
C GLU A 357 -12.02 -32.38 -12.44
N ALA A 358 -11.04 -32.08 -11.59
CA ALA A 358 -11.14 -32.27 -10.14
C ALA A 358 -12.37 -31.56 -9.54
N THR A 359 -12.63 -30.31 -9.93
CA THR A 359 -13.85 -29.58 -9.52
C THR A 359 -15.10 -30.28 -10.05
N ARG A 360 -15.15 -30.68 -11.33
CA ARG A 360 -16.30 -31.37 -11.94
C ARG A 360 -16.65 -32.69 -11.25
N HIS A 361 -15.65 -33.41 -10.74
CA HIS A 361 -15.85 -34.67 -10.03
C HIS A 361 -16.33 -34.49 -8.58
N GLY A 362 -16.61 -33.27 -8.13
CA GLY A 362 -17.20 -32.97 -6.82
C GLY A 362 -16.28 -32.24 -5.84
N GLY A 363 -15.21 -31.60 -6.32
CA GLY A 363 -14.32 -30.77 -5.51
C GLY A 363 -13.49 -31.54 -4.47
N ASP A 364 -12.74 -30.78 -3.66
CA ASP A 364 -11.86 -31.27 -2.58
C ASP A 364 -10.93 -32.42 -2.99
N ARG A 365 -10.34 -32.32 -4.18
CA ARG A 365 -9.50 -33.37 -4.75
C ARG A 365 -8.42 -32.85 -5.65
N TRP A 366 -7.53 -33.75 -6.05
CA TRP A 366 -6.51 -33.44 -7.02
C TRP A 366 -6.53 -34.41 -8.19
N GLU A 367 -6.19 -33.89 -9.37
CA GLU A 367 -5.99 -34.69 -10.57
C GLU A 367 -4.59 -34.50 -11.12
N ARG A 368 -3.99 -35.63 -11.48
CA ARG A 368 -2.65 -35.68 -12.05
C ARG A 368 -2.75 -36.04 -13.52
N VAL A 369 -2.17 -35.21 -14.38
CA VAL A 369 -1.96 -35.55 -15.78
C VAL A 369 -0.87 -36.61 -15.87
N ARG A 370 -1.21 -37.75 -16.48
CA ARG A 370 -0.26 -38.82 -16.81
C ARG A 370 0.11 -38.69 -18.29
N ALA A 371 1.37 -39.00 -18.61
CA ALA A 371 1.85 -39.08 -19.98
C ALA A 371 1.20 -40.25 -20.73
#